data_AF-A0A7S2QBJ2-F1
#
_entry.id   AF-A0A7S2QBJ2-F1
#
_cell.length_a   1.000
_cell.length_b   1.000
_cell.length_c   1.000
_cell.angle_alpha   90.00
_cell.angle_beta   90.00
_cell.angle_gamma   90.00
#
_symmetry.space_group_name_H-M   'P 1'
#
loop_
_entity.id
_entity.type
_entity.pdbx_description
1 polymer ?
#
loop_
_entity_poly.entity_id
_entity_poly.type
_entity_poly.pdbx_seq_one_letter_code
_entity_poly.pdbx_strand_id
1 'polypeptide(L)'
;GVGDRERLRRWTDGMTGYPFVDAGMLELRHTGYMHHLNRETVGWFFVRDLQLDWRLAAEWFESCLIDYDCVLNWGNWAYFILTQLPAREDDRPGGGPRYTLPRYSPILATPQVLEWGREHDPAATYVKRWLPQLRGLPPGLAREPWRLCLDGSAGGAASGAASSPL
;
A
#
# COMPACT_ATOMS: atom_id res chain seq x y z
N GLY A 1 0.32 -21.00 -0.54
CA GLY A 1 1.33 -21.76 0.26
C GLY A 1 1.57 -21.12 1.62
N VAL A 2 2.49 -21.66 2.45
CA VAL A 2 2.83 -21.07 3.77
C VAL A 2 3.30 -19.61 3.64
N GLY A 3 4.06 -19.29 2.59
CA GLY A 3 4.50 -17.91 2.31
C GLY A 3 3.36 -16.94 1.98
N ASP A 4 2.30 -17.40 1.32
CA ASP A 4 1.16 -16.53 0.96
C ASP A 4 0.37 -16.12 2.21
N ARG A 5 0.22 -17.06 3.16
CA ARG A 5 -0.41 -16.78 4.46
C ARG A 5 0.39 -15.75 5.26
N GLU A 6 1.71 -15.82 5.23
CA GLU A 6 2.56 -14.84 5.90
C GLU A 6 2.50 -13.47 5.22
N ARG A 7 2.53 -13.39 3.88
CA ARG A 7 2.36 -12.12 3.17
C ARG A 7 0.99 -11.49 3.44
N LEU A 8 -0.08 -12.29 3.42
CA LEU A 8 -1.43 -11.83 3.79
C LEU A 8 -1.42 -11.28 5.22
N ARG A 9 -0.88 -12.04 6.18
CA ARG A 9 -0.81 -11.63 7.59
C ARG A 9 -0.07 -10.30 7.73
N ARG A 10 1.14 -10.19 7.18
CA ARG A 10 1.93 -8.95 7.23
C ARG A 10 1.21 -7.77 6.62
N TRP A 11 0.45 -7.98 5.53
CA TRP A 11 -0.38 -6.93 4.94
C TRP A 11 -1.54 -6.53 5.87
N THR A 12 -2.31 -7.48 6.39
CA THR A 12 -3.41 -7.21 7.34
C THR A 12 -2.93 -6.56 8.65
N ASP A 13 -1.71 -6.89 9.09
CA ASP A 13 -1.09 -6.37 10.31
C ASP A 13 -0.38 -5.01 10.11
N GLY A 14 -0.28 -4.50 8.87
CA GLY A 14 0.45 -3.26 8.57
C GLY A 14 1.96 -3.38 8.78
N MET A 15 2.55 -4.50 8.36
CA MET A 15 3.97 -4.85 8.52
C MET A 15 4.63 -5.23 7.19
N THR A 16 4.20 -4.62 6.10
CA THR A 16 4.73 -4.85 4.75
C THR A 16 6.13 -4.27 4.57
N GLY A 17 6.48 -3.25 5.37
CA GLY A 17 7.71 -2.48 5.23
C GLY A 17 7.56 -1.25 4.33
N TYR A 18 6.35 -1.00 3.80
CA TYR A 18 6.01 0.20 3.02
C TYR A 18 5.11 1.12 3.87
N PRO A 19 5.66 2.20 4.47
CA PRO A 19 4.95 2.98 5.50
C PRO A 19 3.59 3.53 5.09
N PHE A 20 3.40 3.91 3.82
CA PHE A 20 2.12 4.44 3.36
C PHE A 20 1.03 3.35 3.28
N VAL A 21 1.39 2.14 2.86
CA VAL A 21 0.51 0.95 2.89
C VAL A 21 0.24 0.54 4.33
N ASP A 22 1.30 0.44 5.13
CA ASP A 22 1.23 0.02 6.53
C ASP A 22 0.34 0.97 7.35
N ALA A 23 0.47 2.29 7.13
CA ALA A 23 -0.40 3.29 7.75
C ALA A 23 -1.87 3.10 7.35
N GLY A 24 -2.15 2.82 6.08
CA GLY A 24 -3.50 2.47 5.59
C GLY A 24 -4.07 1.26 6.32
N MET A 25 -3.33 0.16 6.35
CA MET A 25 -3.80 -1.08 6.97
C MET A 25 -4.02 -0.93 8.49
N LEU A 26 -3.18 -0.15 9.16
CA LEU A 26 -3.37 0.21 10.57
C LEU A 26 -4.60 1.09 10.78
N GLU A 27 -4.85 2.09 9.92
CA GLU A 27 -6.05 2.92 9.99
C GLU A 27 -7.33 2.06 9.91
N LEU A 28 -7.42 1.19 8.90
CA LEU A 28 -8.55 0.28 8.71
C LEU A 28 -8.78 -0.59 9.95
N ARG A 29 -7.71 -1.21 10.45
CA ARG A 29 -7.80 -2.11 11.60
C ARG A 29 -8.30 -1.43 12.87
N HIS A 30 -7.87 -0.19 13.12
CA HIS A 30 -8.17 0.51 14.36
C HIS A 30 -9.49 1.28 14.32
N THR A 31 -9.96 1.68 13.13
CA THR A 31 -11.11 2.59 13.00
C THR A 31 -12.28 1.98 12.24
N GLY A 32 -12.06 0.90 11.50
CA GLY A 32 -13.01 0.38 10.52
C GLY A 32 -13.23 1.30 9.32
N TYR A 33 -12.40 2.34 9.16
CA TYR A 33 -12.45 3.27 8.04
C TYR A 33 -11.09 3.33 7.35
N MET A 34 -11.11 3.64 6.05
CA MET A 34 -9.90 3.94 5.29
C MET A 34 -10.26 4.93 4.19
N HIS A 35 -9.44 5.96 3.98
CA HIS A 35 -9.62 6.90 2.88
C HIS A 35 -9.59 6.19 1.52
N HIS A 36 -10.40 6.64 0.55
CA HIS A 36 -10.56 6.00 -0.76
C HIS A 36 -9.22 5.75 -1.48
N LEU A 37 -8.37 6.78 -1.57
CA LEU A 37 -7.03 6.67 -2.15
C LEU A 37 -6.22 5.53 -1.51
N ASN A 38 -6.33 5.38 -0.19
CA ASN A 38 -5.60 4.35 0.54
C ASN A 38 -6.18 2.98 0.26
N ARG A 39 -7.50 2.83 0.12
CA ARG A 39 -8.15 1.57 -0.28
C ARG A 39 -7.62 1.09 -1.63
N GLU A 40 -7.50 2.00 -2.59
CA GLU A 40 -6.91 1.70 -3.89
C GLU A 40 -5.43 1.36 -3.77
N THR A 41 -4.67 2.16 -3.02
CA THR A 41 -3.23 1.98 -2.83
C THR A 41 -2.88 0.61 -2.26
N VAL A 42 -3.51 0.24 -1.14
CA VAL A 42 -3.25 -1.04 -0.48
C VAL A 42 -3.76 -2.21 -1.31
N GLY A 43 -4.83 -2.00 -2.09
CA GLY A 43 -5.40 -3.02 -2.97
C GLY A 43 -4.52 -3.33 -4.17
N TRP A 44 -4.02 -2.30 -4.86
CA TRP A 44 -3.06 -2.49 -5.94
C TRP A 44 -1.76 -3.11 -5.44
N PHE A 45 -1.25 -2.67 -4.28
CA PHE A 45 -0.09 -3.30 -3.65
C PHE A 45 -0.31 -4.80 -3.38
N PHE A 46 -1.48 -5.15 -2.85
CA PHE A 46 -1.85 -6.54 -2.55
C PHE A 46 -1.86 -7.44 -3.80
N VAL A 47 -2.45 -6.97 -4.89
CA VAL A 47 -2.58 -7.77 -6.12
C VAL A 47 -1.30 -7.76 -6.95
N ARG A 48 -0.55 -6.65 -6.98
CA ARG A 48 0.59 -6.47 -7.89
C ARG A 48 1.92 -6.82 -7.24
N ASP A 49 2.19 -6.32 -6.04
CA ASP A 49 3.46 -6.56 -5.36
C ASP A 49 3.42 -7.87 -4.55
N LEU A 50 2.34 -8.13 -3.80
CA LEU A 50 2.24 -9.39 -3.03
C LEU A 50 1.78 -10.60 -3.87
N GLN A 51 1.19 -10.34 -5.04
CA GLN A 51 0.66 -11.32 -5.99
C GLN A 51 -0.28 -12.35 -5.34
N LEU A 52 -1.14 -11.87 -4.44
CA LEU A 52 -2.10 -12.70 -3.70
C LEU A 52 -3.47 -12.70 -4.38
N ASP A 53 -4.29 -13.69 -4.06
CA ASP A 53 -5.68 -13.75 -4.53
C ASP A 53 -6.49 -12.60 -3.90
N TRP A 54 -6.95 -11.68 -4.75
CA TRP A 54 -7.71 -10.48 -4.35
C TRP A 54 -8.92 -10.78 -3.47
N ARG A 55 -9.52 -11.98 -3.58
CA ARG A 55 -10.66 -12.39 -2.75
C ARG A 55 -10.35 -12.34 -1.25
N LEU A 56 -9.11 -12.69 -0.88
CA LEU A 56 -8.64 -12.63 0.50
C LEU A 56 -8.63 -11.20 1.06
N ALA A 57 -8.28 -10.22 0.22
CA ALA A 57 -8.33 -8.83 0.60
C ALA A 57 -9.76 -8.28 0.64
N ALA A 58 -10.62 -8.72 -0.28
CA ALA A 58 -12.05 -8.36 -0.26
C ALA A 58 -12.75 -8.87 1.02
N GLU A 59 -12.49 -10.13 1.42
CA GLU A 59 -12.97 -10.71 2.68
C GLU A 59 -12.43 -9.96 3.90
N TRP A 60 -11.15 -9.59 3.90
CA TRP A 60 -10.57 -8.78 4.98
C TRP A 60 -11.26 -7.41 5.10
N PHE A 61 -11.45 -6.72 3.98
CA PHE A 61 -12.13 -5.42 3.95
C PHE A 61 -13.58 -5.54 4.40
N GLU A 62 -14.29 -6.58 3.98
CA GLU A 62 -15.64 -6.88 4.46
C GLU A 62 -15.70 -7.05 5.98
N SER A 63 -14.70 -7.72 6.57
CA SER A 63 -14.67 -7.94 8.02
C SER A 63 -14.33 -6.68 8.84
N CYS A 64 -13.72 -5.66 8.21
CA CYS A 64 -13.21 -4.47 8.92
C CYS A 64 -14.02 -3.20 8.66
N LEU A 65 -14.54 -3.01 7.45
CA LEU A 65 -15.14 -1.74 7.03
C LEU A 65 -16.49 -1.49 7.72
N ILE A 66 -16.57 -0.39 8.46
CA ILE A 66 -17.82 0.05 9.09
C ILE A 66 -18.85 0.56 8.07
N ASP A 67 -18.36 1.05 6.93
CA ASP A 67 -19.14 1.52 5.79
C ASP A 67 -19.25 0.47 4.68
N TYR A 68 -19.12 -0.81 5.03
CA TYR A 68 -19.17 -1.89 4.06
C TYR A 68 -20.47 -1.92 3.26
N ASP A 69 -20.31 -1.97 1.94
CA ASP A 69 -21.33 -2.33 0.99
C ASP A 69 -20.75 -3.40 0.05
N CYS A 70 -21.51 -4.47 -0.21
CA CYS A 70 -20.99 -5.62 -0.94
C CYS A 70 -20.62 -5.28 -2.39
N VAL A 71 -21.40 -4.43 -3.04
CA VAL A 71 -21.17 -4.03 -4.43
C VAL A 71 -19.97 -3.09 -4.50
N LEU A 72 -19.90 -2.11 -3.59
CA LEU A 72 -18.78 -1.17 -3.56
C LEU A 72 -17.47 -1.83 -3.15
N ASN A 73 -17.47 -2.81 -2.24
CA ASN A 73 -16.25 -3.53 -1.88
C ASN A 73 -15.87 -4.56 -2.95
N TRP A 74 -16.64 -5.63 -3.11
CA TRP A 74 -16.29 -6.74 -4.01
C TRP A 74 -16.22 -6.30 -5.47
N GLY A 75 -17.10 -5.39 -5.89
CA GLY A 75 -17.07 -4.81 -7.23
C GLY A 75 -15.81 -3.98 -7.48
N ASN A 76 -15.38 -3.16 -6.50
CA ASN A 76 -14.13 -2.42 -6.60
C ASN A 76 -12.91 -3.35 -6.72
N TRP A 77 -12.85 -4.42 -5.91
CA TRP A 77 -11.75 -5.38 -6.00
C TRP A 77 -11.74 -6.13 -7.35
N ALA A 78 -12.90 -6.66 -7.76
CA ALA A 78 -13.00 -7.48 -8.96
C ALA A 78 -12.82 -6.68 -10.26
N TYR A 79 -13.31 -5.44 -10.31
CA TYR A 79 -13.28 -4.60 -11.49
C TYR A 79 -12.14 -3.59 -11.45
N PHE A 80 -12.06 -2.75 -10.44
CA PHE A 80 -11.11 -1.64 -10.43
C PHE A 80 -9.69 -2.11 -10.09
N ILE A 81 -9.49 -2.73 -8.92
CA ILE A 81 -8.16 -3.14 -8.45
C ILE A 81 -7.54 -4.22 -9.34
N LEU A 82 -8.34 -5.21 -9.75
CA LEU A 82 -7.84 -6.32 -10.55
C LEU A 82 -7.57 -5.92 -12.01
N THR A 83 -8.39 -5.06 -12.62
CA THR A 83 -8.33 -4.80 -14.07
C THR A 83 -7.70 -3.48 -14.46
N GLN A 84 -7.77 -2.44 -13.61
CA GLN A 84 -7.21 -1.14 -13.93
C GLN A 84 -5.78 -1.00 -13.40
N LEU A 85 -4.98 -0.25 -14.14
CA LEU A 85 -3.77 0.36 -13.61
C LEU A 85 -4.11 1.76 -13.06
N PRO A 86 -3.41 2.25 -12.04
CA PRO A 86 -3.32 3.68 -11.84
C PRO A 86 -2.71 4.32 -13.09
N ALA A 87 -3.46 5.22 -13.74
CA ALA A 87 -2.99 5.91 -14.93
C ALA A 87 -1.71 6.69 -14.59
N ARG A 88 -0.65 6.56 -15.40
CA ARG A 88 0.45 7.53 -15.36
C ARG A 88 -0.10 8.84 -15.91
N GLU A 89 0.43 9.98 -15.46
CA GLU A 89 0.01 11.28 -15.97
C GLU A 89 0.23 11.41 -17.51
N ASP A 90 1.23 10.67 -18.02
CA ASP A 90 1.53 10.51 -19.45
C ASP A 90 0.46 9.71 -20.24
N ASP A 91 -0.51 9.07 -19.58
CA ASP A 91 -1.59 8.30 -20.21
C ASP A 91 -2.84 9.15 -20.54
N ARG A 92 -2.79 10.48 -20.35
CA ARG A 92 -3.87 11.41 -20.74
C ARG A 92 -3.68 11.90 -22.20
N PRO A 93 -4.77 12.13 -22.95
CA PRO A 93 -5.07 11.41 -24.18
C PRO A 93 -4.31 11.85 -25.45
N GLY A 94 -3.85 10.82 -26.19
CA GLY A 94 -3.26 10.93 -27.53
C GLY A 94 -3.07 9.58 -28.25
N GLY A 95 -4.00 8.63 -28.13
CA GLY A 95 -4.16 7.50 -29.07
C GLY A 95 -3.65 6.12 -28.61
N GLY A 96 -4.57 5.24 -28.20
CA GLY A 96 -4.31 3.81 -28.05
C GLY A 96 -5.44 3.07 -27.32
N PRO A 97 -5.77 1.80 -27.67
CA PRO A 97 -6.97 1.13 -27.19
C PRO A 97 -6.99 0.97 -25.67
N ARG A 98 -8.14 1.34 -25.10
CA ARG A 98 -8.41 1.64 -23.69
C ARG A 98 -8.38 0.46 -22.71
N TYR A 99 -8.22 -0.77 -23.17
CA TYR A 99 -8.27 -1.93 -22.30
C TYR A 99 -7.42 -3.01 -22.94
N THR A 100 -6.27 -3.30 -22.33
CA THR A 100 -5.66 -4.63 -22.18
C THR A 100 -4.19 -4.38 -21.84
N LEU A 101 -3.85 -4.42 -20.57
CA LEU A 101 -2.50 -4.85 -20.25
C LEU A 101 -2.45 -6.39 -20.22
N PRO A 102 -1.33 -6.98 -20.67
CA PRO A 102 -1.11 -8.41 -20.49
C PRO A 102 -1.28 -8.77 -19.02
N ARG A 103 -1.90 -9.92 -18.77
CA ARG A 103 -2.19 -10.50 -17.45
C ARG A 103 -0.96 -10.65 -16.51
N TYR A 104 0.22 -10.26 -16.99
CA TYR A 104 1.52 -10.28 -16.33
C TYR A 104 2.40 -9.12 -16.81
N SER A 105 1.97 -7.86 -16.63
CA SER A 105 2.87 -6.72 -16.79
C SER A 105 3.68 -6.54 -15.50
N PRO A 106 5.03 -6.70 -15.51
CA PRO A 106 5.87 -6.55 -14.33
C PRO A 106 6.20 -5.08 -14.06
N ILE A 107 5.25 -4.18 -14.24
CA ILE A 107 5.41 -2.82 -13.70
C ILE A 107 5.23 -3.00 -12.20
N LEU A 108 6.35 -3.00 -11.48
CA LEU A 108 6.38 -2.88 -10.04
C LEU A 108 5.40 -1.75 -9.68
N ALA A 109 4.39 -2.02 -8.86
CA ALA A 109 3.45 -1.00 -8.38
C ALA A 109 4.05 -0.26 -7.18
N THR A 110 5.08 -0.83 -6.54
CA THR A 110 5.94 -0.17 -5.55
C THR A 110 6.28 1.30 -5.86
N PRO A 111 6.78 1.71 -7.05
CA PRO A 111 7.06 3.11 -7.35
C PRO A 111 5.84 4.03 -7.22
N GLN A 112 4.64 3.53 -7.55
CA GLN A 112 3.38 4.29 -7.48
C GLN A 112 2.96 4.49 -6.01
N VAL A 113 3.13 3.46 -5.17
CA VAL A 113 2.91 3.59 -3.72
C VAL A 113 3.80 4.68 -3.12
N LEU A 114 5.08 4.73 -3.53
CA LEU A 114 6.02 5.76 -3.09
C LEU A 114 5.62 7.15 -3.60
N GLU A 115 5.18 7.23 -4.86
CA GLU A 115 4.73 8.47 -5.48
C GLU A 115 3.48 9.03 -4.80
N TRP A 116 2.47 8.21 -4.51
CA TRP A 116 1.29 8.67 -3.77
C TRP A 116 1.59 9.12 -2.36
N GLY A 117 2.47 8.41 -1.65
CA GLY A 117 2.94 8.88 -0.35
C GLY A 117 3.59 10.26 -0.45
N ARG A 118 4.35 10.54 -1.53
CA ARG A 118 4.97 11.84 -1.76
C ARG A 118 3.96 12.93 -2.14
N GLU A 119 2.99 12.62 -2.98
CA GLU A 119 2.00 13.56 -3.51
C GLU A 119 0.91 13.89 -2.48
N HIS A 120 0.38 12.88 -1.81
CA HIS A 120 -0.79 13.00 -0.93
C HIS A 120 -0.43 13.07 0.56
N ASP A 121 0.79 12.71 0.95
CA ASP A 121 1.33 12.89 2.30
C ASP A 121 2.76 13.48 2.31
N PRO A 122 3.00 14.65 1.69
CA PRO A 122 4.33 15.21 1.49
C PRO A 122 5.11 15.42 2.80
N ALA A 123 4.38 15.80 3.87
CA ALA A 123 4.93 16.00 5.21
C ALA A 123 5.01 14.70 6.05
N ALA A 124 4.61 13.55 5.49
CA ALA A 124 4.50 12.27 6.18
C ALA A 124 3.62 12.33 7.44
N THR A 125 2.63 13.22 7.48
CA THR A 125 1.76 13.43 8.65
C THR A 125 0.88 12.20 8.87
N TYR A 126 0.31 11.67 7.79
CA TYR A 126 -0.54 10.48 7.84
C TYR A 126 0.29 9.24 8.22
N VAL A 127 1.43 9.04 7.57
CA VAL A 127 2.37 7.95 7.89
C VAL A 127 2.78 8.01 9.36
N LYS A 128 3.22 9.16 9.86
CA LYS A 128 3.68 9.33 11.25
C LYS A 128 2.57 9.23 12.29
N ARG A 129 1.32 9.49 11.91
CA ARG A 129 0.16 9.30 12.78
C ARG A 129 0.01 7.82 13.13
N TRP A 130 0.00 6.97 12.11
CA TRP A 130 -0.24 5.53 12.23
C TRP A 130 1.01 4.70 12.53
N LEU A 131 2.20 5.20 12.21
CA LEU A 131 3.49 4.57 12.50
C LEU A 131 4.30 5.46 13.46
N PRO A 132 4.01 5.43 14.78
CA PRO A 132 4.62 6.33 15.75
C PRO A 132 6.15 6.22 15.83
N GLN A 133 6.71 5.05 15.52
CA GLN A 133 8.16 4.83 15.48
C GLN A 133 8.87 5.67 14.40
N LEU A 134 8.15 6.17 13.40
CA LEU A 134 8.71 6.98 12.31
C LEU A 134 8.59 8.50 12.56
N ARG A 135 7.96 8.93 13.67
CA ARG A 135 7.69 10.35 13.97
C ARG A 135 8.94 11.23 13.98
N GLY A 136 10.06 10.68 14.48
CA GLY A 136 11.34 11.38 14.59
C GLY A 136 12.09 11.57 13.26
N LEU A 137 11.66 10.91 12.18
CA LEU A 137 12.35 10.98 10.90
C LEU A 137 11.90 12.19 10.06
N PRO A 138 12.78 12.77 9.23
CA PRO A 138 12.37 13.68 8.17
C PRO A 138 11.31 13.05 7.25
N PRO A 139 10.38 13.82 6.65
CA PRO A 139 9.27 13.25 5.87
C PRO A 139 9.68 12.25 4.78
N GLY A 140 10.77 12.52 4.05
CA GLY A 140 11.28 11.58 3.03
C GLY A 140 11.72 10.24 3.62
N LEU A 141 12.44 10.26 4.74
CA LEU A 141 12.89 9.05 5.44
C LEU A 141 11.75 8.35 6.19
N ALA A 142 10.74 9.07 6.66
CA ALA A 142 9.54 8.48 7.23
C ALA A 142 8.73 7.69 6.18
N ARG A 143 8.70 8.17 4.92
CA ARG A 143 8.07 7.45 3.81
C ARG A 143 8.92 6.30 3.28
N GLU A 144 10.24 6.40 3.39
CA GLU A 144 11.20 5.43 2.85
C GLU A 144 12.31 5.08 3.86
N PRO A 145 11.98 4.43 5.00
CA PRO A 145 12.90 4.21 6.10
C PRO A 145 14.09 3.31 5.76
N TRP A 146 13.96 2.45 4.74
CA TRP A 146 15.07 1.62 4.25
C TRP A 146 16.24 2.44 3.68
N ARG A 147 16.02 3.71 3.31
CA ARG A 147 17.11 4.60 2.88
C ARG A 147 18.09 4.94 3.99
N LEU A 148 17.71 4.79 5.26
CA LEU A 148 18.63 4.96 6.41
C LEU A 148 19.84 4.02 6.34
N CYS A 149 19.65 2.81 5.80
CA CYS A 149 20.73 1.84 5.63
C CYS A 149 21.68 2.19 4.47
N LEU A 150 21.25 3.04 3.53
CA LEU A 150 22.04 3.43 2.36
C LEU A 150 22.96 4.62 2.64
N ASP A 151 22.61 5.48 3.61
CA ASP A 151 23.28 6.76 3.86
C ASP A 151 24.48 6.68 4.83
N GLY A 152 24.91 5.48 5.25
CA GLY A 152 26.24 5.24 5.85
C GLY A 152 26.62 6.05 7.11
N SER A 153 25.67 6.72 7.76
CA SER A 153 25.94 7.58 8.92
C SER A 153 25.49 6.90 10.21
N ALA A 154 26.47 6.43 10.98
CA ALA A 154 26.34 5.70 12.23
C ALA A 154 25.64 6.50 13.35
N GLY A 155 24.92 5.79 14.23
CA GLY A 155 24.61 6.31 15.56
C GLY A 155 23.40 5.70 16.27
N GLY A 156 23.56 4.50 16.84
CA GLY A 156 22.81 4.07 18.03
C GLY A 156 21.38 3.56 17.83
N ALA A 157 21.23 2.25 18.03
CA ALA A 157 20.05 1.60 18.62
C ALA A 157 18.65 2.11 18.18
N ALA A 158 18.19 1.67 17.02
CA ALA A 158 16.78 1.35 16.81
C ALA A 158 16.66 -0.11 16.38
N SER A 159 17.05 -1.01 17.29
CA SER A 159 16.67 -2.42 17.24
C SER A 159 15.17 -2.50 17.49
N GLY A 160 14.39 -2.40 16.42
CA GLY A 160 12.94 -2.60 16.44
C GLY A 160 12.19 -1.61 15.55
N ALA A 161 11.38 -2.15 14.64
CA ALA A 161 10.20 -1.52 14.05
C ALA A 161 10.28 -0.85 12.67
N ALA A 162 11.32 -1.12 11.87
CA ALA A 162 11.20 -1.01 10.41
C ALA A 162 11.53 -2.36 9.78
N SER A 163 10.51 -3.20 9.60
CA SER A 163 10.64 -4.43 8.82
C SER A 163 11.18 -4.06 7.43
N SER A 164 12.24 -4.73 6.96
CA SER A 164 12.68 -4.56 5.57
C SER A 164 11.49 -4.78 4.62
N PRO A 165 11.41 -4.00 3.52
CA PRO A 165 10.41 -4.23 2.48
C PRO A 165 10.39 -5.71 2.08
N LEU A 166 9.19 -6.28 1.99
CA LEU A 166 8.97 -7.65 1.52
C LEU A 166 9.52 -7.87 0.11
#